data_AF-A0A563VLN3-F1
#
_entry.id   AF-A0A563VLN3-F1
#
_cell.length_a   1.000
_cell.length_b   1.000
_cell.length_c   1.000
_cell.angle_alpha   90.00
_cell.angle_beta   90.00
_cell.angle_gamma   90.00
#
_symmetry.space_group_name_H-M   'P 1'
#
loop_
_entity.id
_entity.type
_entity.pdbx_description
1 polymer ?
#
loop_
_entity_poly.entity_id
_entity_poly.type
_entity_poly.pdbx_seq_one_letter_code
_entity_poly.pdbx_strand_id
1 'polypeptide(L)'
;MRQKGAYVDETTCIGCKNCAHVAPDTFYIEPNYGRARVFNQDGDSEEMIDEAIDTCPVNCINWVDYTELKKLEKQRKNQVMRNLGLPPKR
;
A
#
# COMPACT_ATOMS: atom_id res chain seq x y z
N MET A 1 17.16 3.40 -14.85
CA MET A 1 16.47 3.92 -13.65
C MET A 1 15.00 3.56 -13.78
N ARG A 2 14.35 3.13 -12.70
CA ARG A 2 12.93 2.74 -12.71
C ARG A 2 12.04 3.98 -12.94
N GLN A 3 11.04 3.86 -13.80
CA GLN A 3 10.16 4.98 -14.18
C GLN A 3 8.91 5.08 -13.28
N LYS A 4 8.42 3.94 -12.77
CA LYS A 4 7.23 3.81 -11.93
C LYS A 4 7.49 3.07 -10.62
N GLY A 5 6.67 3.24 -9.60
CA GLY A 5 6.67 2.43 -8.39
C GLY A 5 5.26 2.18 -7.87
N ALA A 6 5.10 1.12 -7.08
CA ALA A 6 3.82 0.78 -6.48
C ALA A 6 3.57 1.68 -5.27
N TYR A 7 2.34 2.13 -5.13
CA TYR A 7 1.90 2.95 -4.01
C TYR A 7 0.58 2.41 -3.46
N VAL A 8 0.47 2.36 -2.14
CA VAL A 8 -0.79 2.04 -1.45
C VAL A 8 -1.38 3.31 -0.88
N ASP A 9 -2.62 3.64 -1.28
CA ASP A 9 -3.42 4.64 -0.60
C ASP A 9 -3.92 4.09 0.75
N GLU A 10 -3.17 4.40 1.82
CA GLU A 10 -3.49 3.98 3.18
C GLU A 10 -4.87 4.49 3.67
N THR A 11 -5.39 5.58 3.10
CA THR A 11 -6.68 6.14 3.51
C THR A 11 -7.86 5.30 3.02
N THR A 12 -7.72 4.71 1.83
CA THR A 12 -8.72 3.81 1.22
C THR A 12 -8.51 2.35 1.65
N CYS A 13 -7.27 1.97 1.97
CA CYS A 13 -6.95 0.61 2.37
C CYS A 13 -7.77 0.15 3.59
N ILE A 14 -8.31 -1.07 3.53
CA ILE A 14 -9.12 -1.69 4.59
C ILE A 14 -8.38 -2.75 5.41
N GLY A 15 -7.08 -2.94 5.16
CA GLY A 15 -6.27 -3.90 5.91
C GLY A 15 -6.63 -5.37 5.68
N CYS A 16 -7.14 -5.74 4.50
CA CYS A 16 -7.52 -7.13 4.17
C CYS A 16 -6.33 -8.11 4.08
N LYS A 17 -5.10 -7.57 3.98
CA LYS A 17 -3.83 -8.31 3.94
C LYS A 17 -3.56 -9.13 2.68
N ASN A 18 -4.43 -9.10 1.67
CA ASN A 18 -4.22 -9.90 0.45
C ASN A 18 -2.87 -9.58 -0.24
N CYS A 19 -2.57 -8.31 -0.43
CA CYS A 19 -1.31 -7.88 -1.07
C CYS A 19 -0.05 -8.34 -0.33
N ALA A 20 -0.08 -8.41 1.01
CA ALA A 20 1.04 -8.91 1.81
C ALA A 20 1.17 -10.44 1.77
N HIS A 21 0.15 -11.17 1.30
CA HIS A 21 0.26 -12.61 1.03
C HIS A 21 0.72 -12.89 -0.40
N VAL A 22 0.25 -12.10 -1.37
CA VAL A 22 0.61 -12.25 -2.79
C VAL A 22 2.07 -11.85 -3.06
N ALA A 23 2.51 -10.71 -2.52
CA ALA A 23 3.84 -10.15 -2.72
C ALA A 23 4.46 -9.73 -1.37
N PRO A 24 4.89 -10.71 -0.54
CA PRO A 24 5.32 -10.49 0.84
C PRO A 24 6.65 -9.72 0.95
N ASP A 25 7.49 -9.75 -0.08
CA ASP A 25 8.76 -9.03 -0.11
C ASP A 25 8.58 -7.56 -0.56
N THR A 26 7.38 -7.18 -1.01
CA THR A 26 7.03 -5.82 -1.47
C THR A 26 6.10 -5.10 -0.50
N PHE A 27 5.07 -5.80 0.00
CA PHE A 27 4.03 -5.22 0.84
C PHE A 27 4.09 -5.74 2.28
N TYR A 28 3.81 -4.86 3.23
CA TYR A 28 3.59 -5.23 4.62
C TYR A 28 2.37 -4.51 5.20
N ILE A 29 1.88 -5.00 6.33
CA ILE A 29 0.85 -4.32 7.10
C ILE A 29 1.51 -3.48 8.17
N GLU A 30 1.38 -2.16 8.07
CA GLU A 30 1.89 -1.27 9.08
C GLU A 30 1.06 -1.39 10.37
N PRO A 31 1.69 -1.39 11.56
CA PRO A 31 0.99 -1.74 12.80
C PRO A 31 0.17 -0.61 13.42
N ASN A 32 0.41 0.65 13.03
CA ASN A 32 -0.19 1.80 13.72
C ASN A 32 -1.64 2.05 13.30
N TYR A 33 -1.96 1.82 12.02
CA TYR A 33 -3.31 1.98 11.49
C TYR A 33 -3.90 0.66 10.94
N GLY A 34 -3.11 -0.40 10.78
CA GLY A 34 -3.52 -1.66 10.18
C GLY A 34 -3.67 -1.58 8.65
N ARG A 35 -2.93 -0.69 7.98
CA ARG A 35 -2.96 -0.50 6.52
C ARG A 35 -1.84 -1.25 5.82
N ALA A 36 -2.03 -1.54 4.54
CA ALA A 36 -0.94 -2.04 3.72
C ALA A 36 0.00 -0.89 3.33
N ARG A 37 1.30 -1.19 3.15
CA ARG A 37 2.32 -0.26 2.69
C ARG A 37 3.37 -0.98 1.88
N VAL A 38 3.88 -0.33 0.82
CA VAL A 38 5.06 -0.82 0.10
C VAL A 38 6.31 -0.48 0.90
N PHE A 39 7.17 -1.47 1.19
CA PHE A 39 8.45 -1.24 1.86
C PHE A 39 9.65 -1.45 0.96
N ASN A 40 9.51 -2.28 -0.08
CA ASN A 40 10.56 -2.57 -1.03
C ASN A 40 9.94 -2.64 -2.42
N GLN A 41 10.30 -1.70 -3.29
CA GLN A 41 9.74 -1.61 -4.63
C GLN A 41 10.16 -2.81 -5.50
N ASP A 42 11.33 -3.38 -5.24
CA ASP A 42 11.98 -4.43 -6.03
C ASP A 42 12.02 -5.77 -5.26
N GLY A 43 11.12 -5.98 -4.30
CA GLY A 43 11.11 -7.19 -3.47
C GLY A 43 10.58 -8.42 -4.19
N ASP A 44 9.47 -8.25 -4.91
CA ASP A 44 8.82 -9.30 -5.70
C ASP A 44 8.91 -9.00 -7.20
N SER A 45 8.55 -9.99 -8.03
CA SER A 45 8.39 -9.80 -9.46
C SER A 45 7.27 -8.81 -9.78
N GLU A 46 7.38 -8.10 -10.90
CA GLU A 46 6.33 -7.18 -11.36
C GLU A 46 4.98 -7.89 -11.54
N GLU A 47 4.98 -9.15 -11.97
CA GLU A 47 3.78 -10.00 -12.11
C GLU A 47 3.07 -10.22 -10.76
N MET A 48 3.81 -10.49 -9.68
CA MET A 48 3.21 -10.64 -8.34
C MET A 48 2.68 -9.30 -7.82
N ILE A 49 3.35 -8.19 -8.16
CA ILE A 49 2.86 -6.85 -7.78
C ILE A 49 1.60 -6.49 -8.57
N ASP A 50 1.53 -6.83 -9.86
CA ASP A 50 0.34 -6.66 -10.70
C ASP A 50 -0.82 -7.50 -10.16
N GLU A 51 -0.60 -8.76 -9.79
CA GLU A 51 -1.61 -9.60 -9.14
C GLU A 51 -2.09 -8.98 -7.83
N ALA A 52 -1.19 -8.45 -6.99
CA ALA A 52 -1.55 -7.79 -5.75
C ALA A 52 -2.40 -6.52 -5.98
N ILE A 53 -2.14 -5.79 -7.08
CA ILE A 53 -2.92 -4.64 -7.51
C ILE A 53 -4.33 -5.08 -7.94
N ASP A 54 -4.42 -6.04 -8.86
CA ASP A 54 -5.68 -6.49 -9.47
C ASP A 54 -6.62 -7.18 -8.48
N THR A 55 -6.06 -7.83 -7.45
CA THR A 55 -6.83 -8.54 -6.42
C THR A 55 -7.20 -7.67 -5.23
N CYS A 56 -6.84 -6.38 -5.22
CA CYS A 56 -7.17 -5.48 -4.13
C CYS A 56 -8.68 -5.20 -4.10
N PRO A 57 -9.42 -5.57 -3.03
CA PRO A 57 -10.89 -5.47 -3.02
C PRO A 57 -11.42 -4.03 -3.01
N VAL A 58 -10.56 -3.04 -2.78
CA VAL A 58 -10.90 -1.61 -2.73
C VAL A 58 -10.04 -0.78 -3.68
N ASN A 59 -9.31 -1.41 -4.61
CA ASN A 59 -8.47 -0.75 -5.61
C ASN A 59 -7.54 0.34 -5.04
N CYS A 60 -6.95 0.09 -3.86
CA CYS A 60 -6.12 1.08 -3.17
C CYS A 60 -4.63 0.99 -3.53
N ILE A 61 -4.22 0.15 -4.48
CA ILE A 61 -2.83 -0.05 -4.88
C ILE A 61 -2.69 0.38 -6.34
N ASN A 62 -1.70 1.22 -6.63
CA ASN A 62 -1.53 1.80 -7.96
C ASN A 62 -0.05 1.86 -8.35
N TRP A 63 0.24 1.64 -9.63
CA TRP A 63 1.48 2.10 -10.24
C TRP A 63 1.45 3.61 -10.42
N VAL A 64 2.48 4.29 -9.96
CA VAL A 64 2.62 5.76 -10.08
C VAL A 64 4.01 6.10 -10.60
N ASP A 65 4.14 7.24 -11.26
CA ASP A 65 5.44 7.77 -11.67
C ASP A 65 6.34 8.02 -10.47
N TYR A 66 7.65 7.86 -10.64
CA TYR A 66 8.59 7.98 -9.52
C TYR A 66 8.60 9.38 -8.85
N THR A 67 8.31 10.43 -9.62
CA THR A 67 8.17 11.81 -9.08
C THR A 67 6.91 11.96 -8.24
N GLU A 68 5.81 11.35 -8.68
CA GLU A 68 4.54 11.32 -7.97
C GLU A 68 4.63 10.45 -6.71
N LEU A 69 5.27 9.29 -6.80
CA LEU A 69 5.52 8.39 -5.67
C LEU A 69 6.15 9.16 -4.49
N LYS A 70 7.23 9.91 -4.75
CA LYS A 70 7.91 10.71 -3.73
C LYS A 70 6.99 11.74 -3.07
N LYS A 71 6.11 12.36 -3.87
CA LYS A 71 5.13 13.34 -3.37
C LYS A 71 4.09 12.65 -2.49
N LEU A 72 3.54 11.53 -2.93
CA LEU A 72 2.54 10.75 -2.20
C LEU A 72 3.11 10.22 -0.88
N GLU A 73 4.32 9.64 -0.89
CA GLU A 73 5.00 9.19 0.32
C GLU A 73 5.29 10.32 1.31
N LYS A 74 5.61 11.53 0.82
CA LYS A 74 5.80 12.71 1.67
C LYS A 74 4.47 13.15 2.30
N GLN A 75 3.38 13.16 1.52
CA GLN A 75 2.06 13.54 2.00
C GLN A 75 1.51 12.56 3.04
N ARG A 76 1.69 11.26 2.79
CA ARG A 76 1.32 10.14 3.67
C ARG A 76 1.84 10.31 5.11
N LYS A 77 3.06 10.85 5.29
CA LYS A 77 3.65 11.10 6.63
C LYS A 77 2.82 12.03 7.51
N ASN A 78 1.99 12.89 6.92
CA ASN A 78 1.16 13.86 7.63
C ASN A 78 -0.30 13.39 7.76
N GLN A 79 -0.64 12.21 7.23
CA GLN A 79 -1.99 11.68 7.32
C GLN A 79 -2.24 11.08 8.70
N VAL A 80 -3.35 11.49 9.32
CA VAL A 80 -3.85 10.92 10.57
C VAL A 80 -5.08 10.09 10.23
N MET A 81 -5.00 8.79 10.45
CA MET A 81 -6.05 7.84 10.09
C MET A 81 -6.59 7.14 11.33
N ARG A 82 -7.80 6.57 11.22
CA ARG A 82 -8.33 5.71 12.28
C ARG A 82 -7.64 4.34 12.21
N ASN A 83 -7.17 3.86 13.35
CA ASN A 83 -6.71 2.48 13.49
C ASN A 83 -7.88 1.50 13.27
N LEU A 84 -7.72 0.52 12.37
CA LEU A 84 -8.75 -0.48 12.04
C LEU A 84 -9.00 -1.50 13.15
N GLY A 85 -8.03 -1.70 14.04
CA GLY A 85 -8.16 -2.55 15.22
C GLY A 85 -9.01 -1.93 16.33
N LEU A 86 -9.41 -0.66 16.22
CA LEU A 86 -10.31 -0.01 17.17
C LEU A 86 -11.77 -0.05 16.70
N PRO A 87 -12.73 -0.24 17.61
CA PRO A 87 -14.14 -0.20 17.26
C PRO A 87 -14.51 1.19 16.69
N PRO A 88 -15.48 1.26 15.76
CA PRO A 88 -15.96 2.53 15.25
C PRO A 88 -16.51 3.38 16.40
N LYS A 89 -16.14 4.67 16.41
CA LYS A 89 -16.76 5.65 17.32
C LYS A 89 -18.25 5.71 16.95
N ARG A 90 -19.10 5.30 17.88
CA ARG A 90 -20.56 5.44 17.78
C ARG A 90 -20.93 6.91 17.87
#